data_AF-A0A392PKH1-F1
#
_entry.id   AF-A0A392PKH1-F1
#
_cell.length_a   1.000
_cell.length_b   1.000
_cell.length_c   1.000
_cell.angle_alpha   90.00
_cell.angle_beta   90.00
_cell.angle_gamma   90.00
#
_symmetry.space_group_name_H-M   'P 1'
#
loop_
_entity.id
_entity.type
_entity.pdbx_description
1 polymer ?
#
loop_
_entity_poly.entity_id
_entity_poly.type
_entity_poly.pdbx_seq_one_letter_code
_entity_poly.pdbx_strand_id
1 'polypeptide(L)'
;MEFHHIVPQDGDIETEPEGFLDHLAPQDPPIWSEIMRFFTNPRKPVILALARPDPKKNITTLVKAFGECRPLRELANLTLIMGNRDGIDEMSSTSSSVLLSVLKLIDKYDLYGQVAYPKHHKQSDVPEIYRLAAKTK
;
A
#
# COMPACT_ATOMS: atom_id res chain seq x y z
N MET A 1 51.92 -44.13 -44.07
CA MET A 1 51.22 -43.33 -45.10
C MET A 1 49.78 -43.21 -44.63
N GLU A 2 49.20 -42.07 -44.30
CA GLU A 2 49.62 -40.67 -44.24
C GLU A 2 48.79 -39.97 -43.16
N PHE A 3 49.39 -39.01 -42.48
CA PHE A 3 48.71 -38.06 -41.60
C PHE A 3 48.22 -36.88 -42.45
N HIS A 4 46.95 -36.53 -42.34
CA HIS A 4 46.34 -35.30 -42.85
C HIS A 4 45.16 -34.98 -41.92
N HIS A 5 44.85 -33.77 -41.49
CA HIS A 5 45.53 -32.49 -41.40
C HIS A 5 44.65 -31.72 -40.40
N ILE A 6 45.23 -31.13 -39.35
CA ILE A 6 44.50 -30.23 -38.44
C ILE A 6 44.27 -28.91 -39.18
N VAL A 7 43.01 -28.44 -39.20
CA VAL A 7 42.65 -27.07 -39.55
C VAL A 7 41.96 -26.47 -38.33
N PRO A 8 42.51 -25.43 -37.67
CA PRO A 8 41.73 -24.62 -36.76
C PRO A 8 40.87 -23.67 -37.60
N GLN A 9 39.55 -23.82 -37.54
CA GLN A 9 38.65 -22.75 -37.95
C GLN A 9 38.43 -21.85 -36.73
N ASP A 10 38.95 -20.63 -36.83
CA ASP A 10 38.55 -19.49 -36.02
C ASP A 10 37.04 -19.29 -36.20
N GLY A 11 36.28 -19.75 -35.20
CA GLY A 11 34.87 -19.46 -35.07
C GLY A 11 34.72 -18.28 -34.13
N ASP A 12 34.30 -17.14 -34.67
CA ASP A 12 33.81 -15.98 -33.93
C ASP A 12 32.80 -16.45 -32.87
N ILE A 13 33.23 -16.52 -31.61
CA ILE A 13 32.31 -16.69 -30.48
C ILE A 13 31.67 -15.32 -30.30
N GLU A 14 30.51 -15.17 -30.94
CA GLU A 14 29.57 -14.10 -30.68
C GLU A 14 29.45 -13.91 -29.16
N THR A 15 29.77 -12.69 -28.74
CA THR A 15 29.68 -12.26 -27.37
C THR A 15 28.20 -12.25 -27.00
N GLU A 16 27.72 -13.34 -26.39
CA GLU A 16 26.46 -13.32 -25.63
C GLU A 16 26.58 -12.17 -24.63
N PRO A 17 25.78 -11.10 -24.71
CA PRO A 17 25.71 -10.16 -23.61
C PRO A 17 25.02 -10.95 -22.50
N GLU A 18 25.80 -11.39 -21.51
CA GLU A 18 25.25 -11.86 -20.24
C GLU A 18 24.29 -10.79 -19.77
N GLY A 19 23.01 -11.05 -20.01
CA GLY A 19 21.93 -10.17 -19.64
C GLY A 19 22.09 -9.93 -18.16
N PHE A 20 22.28 -8.65 -17.81
CA PHE A 20 22.06 -8.13 -16.48
C PHE A 20 20.73 -8.72 -15.99
N LEU A 21 20.80 -9.85 -15.29
CA LEU A 21 19.79 -10.25 -14.34
C LEU A 21 20.03 -9.30 -13.16
N ASP A 22 19.69 -8.03 -13.37
CA ASP A 22 19.28 -7.16 -12.29
C ASP A 22 18.20 -7.95 -11.59
N HIS A 23 18.57 -8.53 -10.45
CA HIS A 23 17.62 -9.02 -9.48
C HIS A 23 16.67 -7.86 -9.21
N LEU A 24 15.53 -7.84 -9.92
CA LEU A 24 14.41 -6.99 -9.58
C LEU A 24 14.02 -7.49 -8.19
N ALA A 25 14.56 -6.83 -7.16
CA ALA A 25 14.06 -6.96 -5.81
C ALA A 25 12.53 -6.86 -5.95
N PRO A 26 11.76 -7.80 -5.37
CA PRO A 26 10.31 -7.80 -5.56
C PRO A 26 9.80 -6.40 -5.26
N GLN A 27 9.35 -5.68 -6.29
CA GLN A 27 8.88 -4.33 -6.08
C GLN A 27 7.65 -4.44 -5.20
N ASP A 28 7.62 -3.65 -4.13
CA ASP A 28 6.49 -3.66 -3.21
C ASP A 28 5.20 -3.40 -4.02
N PRO A 29 4.09 -4.08 -3.69
CA PRO A 29 2.84 -3.90 -4.40
C PRO A 29 2.45 -2.41 -4.49
N PRO A 30 1.96 -1.90 -5.64
CA PRO A 30 1.65 -0.47 -5.81
C PRO A 30 0.72 0.11 -4.75
N ILE A 31 -0.22 -0.70 -4.23
CA ILE A 31 -1.13 -0.31 -3.16
C ILE A 31 -0.40 0.04 -1.84
N TRP A 32 0.80 -0.53 -1.60
CA TRP A 32 1.60 -0.18 -0.42
C TRP A 32 2.07 1.27 -0.50
N SER A 33 2.57 1.70 -1.65
CA SER A 33 2.97 3.09 -1.88
C SER A 33 1.80 4.07 -1.72
N GLU A 34 0.62 3.69 -2.22
CA GLU A 34 -0.61 4.47 -2.05
C GLU A 34 -1.04 4.64 -0.59
N ILE A 35 -0.74 3.67 0.27
CA ILE A 35 -1.01 3.74 1.71
C ILE A 35 0.11 4.52 2.41
N MET A 36 1.37 4.15 2.15
CA MET A 36 2.54 4.69 2.85
C MET A 36 2.72 6.20 2.64
N ARG A 37 2.30 6.75 1.49
CA ARG A 37 2.38 8.20 1.23
C ARG A 37 1.58 9.08 2.22
N PHE A 38 0.66 8.49 2.98
CA PHE A 38 -0.08 9.21 4.03
C PHE A 38 0.69 9.30 5.35
N PHE A 39 1.74 8.50 5.54
CA PHE A 39 2.41 8.37 6.83
C PHE A 39 3.70 9.17 6.91
N THR A 40 3.85 9.96 7.97
CA THR A 40 5.13 10.61 8.30
C THR A 40 6.16 9.58 8.76
N ASN A 41 5.73 8.56 9.52
CA ASN A 41 6.58 7.43 9.90
C ASN A 41 5.94 6.11 9.46
N PRO A 42 6.28 5.60 8.26
CA PRO A 42 5.72 4.34 7.74
C PRO A 42 6.25 3.09 8.46
N ARG A 43 7.24 3.23 9.37
CA ARG A 43 7.78 2.09 10.14
C ARG A 43 6.89 1.67 11.31
N LYS A 44 5.95 2.52 11.74
CA LYS A 44 5.02 2.15 12.82
C LYS A 44 4.08 1.02 12.38
N PRO A 45 3.68 0.11 13.28
CA PRO A 45 2.59 -0.83 13.04
C PRO A 45 1.32 -0.13 12.56
N VAL A 46 0.55 -0.83 11.71
CA VAL A 46 -0.70 -0.31 11.15
C VAL A 46 -1.89 -1.03 11.77
N ILE A 47 -2.83 -0.25 12.30
CA ILE A 47 -4.19 -0.70 12.59
C ILE A 47 -4.98 -0.63 11.29
N LEU A 48 -5.46 -1.76 10.79
CA LEU A 48 -6.19 -1.84 9.52
C LEU A 48 -7.71 -1.93 9.75
N ALA A 49 -8.45 -1.05 9.08
CA ALA A 49 -9.89 -1.20 8.88
C ALA A 49 -10.20 -1.22 7.38
N LEU A 50 -10.71 -2.36 6.90
CA LEU A 50 -11.15 -2.54 5.52
C LEU A 50 -12.66 -2.79 5.52
N ALA A 51 -13.43 -1.77 5.14
CA ALA A 51 -14.88 -1.82 5.14
C ALA A 51 -15.46 -0.74 4.23
N ARG A 52 -16.65 -0.98 3.66
CA ARG A 52 -17.39 0.09 2.98
C ARG A 52 -17.71 1.23 3.97
N PRO A 53 -17.76 2.50 3.51
CA PRO A 53 -18.16 3.63 4.32
C PRO A 53 -19.66 3.60 4.59
N ASP A 54 -20.07 2.76 5.53
CA ASP A 54 -21.45 2.55 5.95
C ASP A 54 -21.56 2.79 7.47
N PRO A 55 -22.61 3.48 7.95
CA PRO A 55 -22.78 3.77 9.38
C PRO A 55 -22.73 2.52 10.28
N LYS A 56 -23.17 1.35 9.80
CA LYS A 56 -23.15 0.08 10.55
C LYS A 56 -21.74 -0.46 10.78
N LYS A 57 -20.73 0.07 10.07
CA LYS A 57 -19.32 -0.34 10.21
C LYS A 57 -18.58 0.42 11.30
N ASN A 58 -19.19 1.45 11.90
CA ASN A 58 -18.64 2.21 13.05
C ASN A 58 -17.22 2.76 12.82
N ILE A 59 -16.85 3.09 11.58
CA ILE A 59 -15.52 3.60 11.22
C ILE A 59 -15.23 4.93 11.94
N THR A 60 -16.22 5.80 12.07
CA THR A 60 -16.10 7.08 12.79
C THR A 60 -15.75 6.89 14.26
N THR A 61 -16.31 5.87 14.92
CA THR A 61 -15.99 5.53 16.31
C THR A 61 -14.55 5.05 16.45
N LEU A 62 -14.06 4.25 15.49
CA LEU A 62 -12.65 3.84 15.47
C LEU A 62 -11.71 5.04 15.35
N VAL A 63 -11.99 5.97 14.44
CA VAL A 63 -11.16 7.18 14.25
C VAL A 63 -11.19 8.05 15.50
N LYS A 64 -12.36 8.18 16.14
CA LYS A 64 -12.50 8.89 17.41
C LYS A 64 -11.64 8.27 18.51
N ALA A 65 -11.75 6.95 18.71
CA ALA A 65 -10.98 6.23 19.72
C ALA A 65 -9.47 6.33 19.48
N PHE A 66 -9.04 6.21 18.22
CA PHE A 66 -7.64 6.41 17.83
C PHE A 66 -7.17 7.85 18.11
N GLY A 67 -7.96 8.86 17.74
CA GLY A 67 -7.65 10.27 17.95
C GLY A 67 -7.53 10.66 19.43
N GLU A 68 -8.37 10.08 20.30
CA GLU A 68 -8.38 10.36 21.74
C GLU A 68 -7.24 9.66 22.50
N CYS A 69 -6.68 8.57 21.96
CA CYS A 69 -5.62 7.80 22.61
C CYS A 69 -4.23 8.22 22.13
N ARG A 70 -3.62 9.22 22.77
CA ARG A 70 -2.25 9.67 22.45
C ARG A 70 -1.20 8.54 22.47
N PRO A 71 -1.14 7.65 23.49
CA PRO A 71 -0.18 6.55 23.48
C PRO A 71 -0.32 5.62 22.26
N LEU A 72 -1.55 5.35 21.81
CA LEU A 72 -1.80 4.52 20.63
C LEU A 72 -1.28 5.18 19.35
N ARG A 73 -1.48 6.49 19.20
CA ARG A 73 -0.99 7.30 18.06
C ARG A 73 0.54 7.36 18.01
N GLU A 74 1.19 7.39 19.16
CA GLU A 74 2.64 7.34 19.24
C GLU A 74 3.19 6.00 18.77
N LEU A 75 2.45 4.91 18.98
CA LEU A 75 2.88 3.55 18.65
C LEU A 75 2.47 3.08 17.25
N ALA A 76 1.33 3.53 16.72
CA ALA A 76 0.74 2.97 15.50
C ALA A 76 0.20 4.03 14.54
N ASN A 77 0.11 3.64 13.26
CA ASN A 77 -0.66 4.33 12.23
C ASN A 77 -2.04 3.65 12.06
N LEU A 78 -2.97 4.35 11.40
CA LEU A 78 -4.31 3.83 11.10
C LEU A 78 -4.56 3.83 9.58
N THR A 79 -4.92 2.69 9.00
CA THR A 79 -5.28 2.58 7.58
C THR A 79 -6.77 2.27 7.44
N LEU A 80 -7.47 3.11 6.68
CA LEU A 80 -8.91 3.04 6.42
C LEU A 80 -9.15 2.79 4.93
N ILE A 81 -9.36 1.53 4.53
CA ILE A 81 -9.74 1.17 3.17
C ILE A 81 -11.27 1.25 3.05
N MET A 82 -11.75 2.41 2.59
CA MET A 82 -13.17 2.79 2.62
C MET A 82 -13.84 2.77 1.24
N GLY A 83 -13.72 1.67 0.51
CA GLY A 83 -14.24 1.59 -0.86
C GLY A 83 -13.47 2.50 -1.84
N ASN A 84 -14.01 2.65 -3.04
CA ASN A 84 -13.42 3.47 -4.10
C ASN A 84 -14.20 4.76 -4.30
N ARG A 85 -13.50 5.86 -4.59
CA ARG A 85 -14.09 7.17 -4.88
C ARG A 85 -13.24 7.99 -5.84
N ASP A 86 -13.87 8.65 -6.80
CA ASP A 86 -13.23 9.67 -7.63
C ASP A 86 -13.39 11.05 -6.97
N GLY A 87 -14.65 11.42 -6.69
CA GLY A 87 -15.06 12.58 -5.88
C GLY A 87 -15.91 12.18 -4.67
N ILE A 88 -15.96 13.02 -3.63
CA ILE A 88 -16.81 12.78 -2.44
C ILE A 88 -18.29 13.01 -2.79
N ASP A 89 -18.58 14.01 -3.62
CA ASP A 89 -19.93 14.40 -4.00
C ASP A 89 -20.59 13.42 -4.99
N GLU A 90 -19.79 12.56 -5.62
CA GLU A 90 -20.24 11.51 -6.54
C GLU A 90 -20.63 10.20 -5.81
N MET A 91 -20.33 10.10 -4.52
CA MET A 91 -20.68 8.93 -3.72
C MET A 91 -22.17 8.96 -3.32
N SER A 92 -22.70 7.81 -2.86
CA SER A 92 -24.02 7.81 -2.23
C SER A 92 -24.03 8.73 -0.99
N SER A 93 -25.16 9.39 -0.73
CA SER A 93 -25.32 10.34 0.39
C SER A 93 -24.89 9.77 1.74
N THR A 94 -25.13 8.47 1.96
CA THR A 94 -24.71 7.76 3.17
C THR A 94 -23.19 7.60 3.23
N SER A 95 -22.56 7.19 2.13
CA SER A 95 -21.12 6.98 2.06
C SER A 95 -20.33 8.28 2.18
N SER A 96 -20.78 9.33 1.47
CA SER A 96 -20.17 10.66 1.55
C SER A 96 -20.27 11.24 2.96
N SER A 97 -21.42 11.08 3.62
CA SER A 97 -21.60 11.52 5.01
C SER A 97 -20.65 10.84 6.00
N VAL A 98 -20.43 9.52 5.85
CA VAL A 98 -19.48 8.77 6.68
C VAL A 98 -18.05 9.25 6.42
N LEU A 99 -17.64 9.36 5.15
CA LEU A 99 -16.30 9.83 4.79
C LEU A 99 -16.06 11.27 5.28
N LEU A 100 -17.03 12.17 5.09
CA LEU A 100 -16.93 13.56 5.57
C LEU A 100 -16.79 13.60 7.09
N SER A 101 -17.48 12.72 7.82
CA SER A 101 -17.33 12.60 9.27
C SER A 101 -15.93 12.12 9.66
N VAL A 102 -15.37 11.15 8.93
CA VAL A 102 -13.98 10.71 9.12
C VAL A 102 -13.00 11.86 8.88
N LEU A 103 -13.15 12.62 7.80
CA LEU A 103 -12.27 13.75 7.48
C LEU A 103 -12.33 14.83 8.57
N LYS A 104 -13.52 15.15 9.08
CA LYS A 104 -13.70 16.08 10.21
C LYS A 104 -13.00 15.60 11.48
N LEU A 105 -12.98 14.29 11.73
CA LEU A 105 -12.28 13.72 12.90
C LEU A 105 -10.75 13.75 12.71
N ILE A 106 -10.27 13.47 11.49
CA ILE A 106 -8.84 13.58 11.16
C ILE A 106 -8.34 15.01 11.41
N ASP A 107 -9.08 16.00 10.93
CA ASP A 107 -8.81 17.42 11.17
C ASP A 107 -8.87 17.77 12.67
N LYS A 108 -9.97 17.43 13.34
CA LYS A 108 -10.18 17.72 14.77
C LYS A 108 -9.06 17.19 15.68
N TYR A 109 -8.54 16.00 15.41
CA TYR A 109 -7.53 15.36 16.25
C TYR A 109 -6.09 15.53 15.71
N ASP A 110 -5.90 16.32 14.66
CA ASP A 110 -4.61 16.56 13.98
C ASP A 110 -3.90 15.24 13.61
N LEU A 111 -4.61 14.37 12.87
CA LEU A 111 -4.14 13.02 12.55
C LEU A 111 -3.39 12.92 11.21
N TYR A 112 -3.01 14.06 10.65
CA TYR A 112 -2.19 14.12 9.44
C TYR A 112 -0.86 13.39 9.66
N GLY A 113 -0.42 12.63 8.66
CA GLY A 113 0.79 11.81 8.79
C GLY A 113 0.60 10.49 9.56
N GLN A 114 -0.61 10.20 10.06
CA GLN A 114 -0.88 9.03 10.90
C GLN A 114 -2.06 8.19 10.40
N VAL A 115 -2.93 8.76 9.56
CA VAL A 115 -4.11 8.07 9.03
C VAL A 115 -4.06 8.01 7.49
N ALA A 116 -4.13 6.80 6.94
CA ALA A 116 -4.22 6.56 5.50
C ALA A 116 -5.66 6.25 5.09
N TYR A 117 -6.12 6.83 3.98
CA TYR A 117 -7.45 6.62 3.43
C TYR A 117 -7.42 6.71 1.89
N PRO A 118 -6.73 5.75 1.22
CA PRO A 118 -6.52 5.77 -0.22
C PRO A 118 -7.84 5.88 -0.99
N LYS A 119 -7.79 6.48 -2.18
CA LYS A 119 -8.99 6.69 -3.01
C LYS A 119 -9.48 5.41 -3.68
N HIS A 120 -8.55 4.55 -4.08
CA HIS A 120 -8.85 3.35 -4.85
C HIS A 120 -8.05 2.15 -4.35
N HIS A 121 -8.64 0.97 -4.52
CA HIS A 121 -7.99 -0.32 -4.43
C HIS A 121 -8.71 -1.30 -5.37
N LYS A 122 -7.99 -2.33 -5.81
CA LYS A 122 -8.53 -3.48 -6.55
C LYS A 122 -8.77 -4.64 -5.59
N GLN A 123 -9.60 -5.59 -6.00
CA GLN A 123 -9.79 -6.82 -5.23
C GLN A 123 -8.48 -7.63 -5.08
N SER A 124 -7.62 -7.60 -6.12
CA SER A 124 -6.29 -8.19 -6.11
C SER A 124 -5.35 -7.58 -5.06
N ASP A 125 -5.64 -6.36 -4.61
CA ASP A 125 -4.80 -5.63 -3.65
C ASP A 125 -5.12 -6.05 -2.21
N VAL A 126 -6.28 -6.67 -1.96
CA VAL A 126 -6.75 -7.01 -0.61
C VAL A 126 -5.76 -7.92 0.13
N PRO A 127 -5.23 -9.02 -0.46
CA PRO A 127 -4.20 -9.81 0.19
C PRO A 127 -2.94 -9.00 0.55
N GLU A 128 -2.54 -8.06 -0.32
CA GLU A 128 -1.38 -7.21 -0.10
C GLU A 128 -1.60 -6.21 1.04
N ILE A 129 -2.82 -5.68 1.18
CA ILE A 129 -3.18 -4.79 2.28
C ILE A 129 -3.10 -5.52 3.63
N TYR A 130 -3.57 -6.78 3.69
CA TYR A 130 -3.42 -7.59 4.91
C TYR A 130 -1.94 -7.94 5.18
N ARG A 131 -1.16 -8.26 4.15
CA ARG A 131 0.29 -8.49 4.28
C ARG A 131 1.01 -7.26 4.83
N LEU A 132 0.68 -6.06 4.33
CA LEU A 132 1.24 -4.80 4.84
C LEU A 132 0.98 -4.65 6.33
N ALA A 133 -0.28 -4.81 6.76
CA ALA A 133 -0.68 -4.69 8.16
C ALA A 133 0.03 -5.72 9.07
N ALA A 134 0.26 -6.94 8.57
CA ALA A 134 0.96 -7.99 9.31
C ALA A 134 2.49 -7.82 9.35
N LYS A 135 3.09 -7.13 8.36
CA LYS A 135 4.55 -6.93 8.25
C LYS A 135 5.07 -5.89 9.23
N THR A 136 4.27 -4.88 9.53
CA THR A 136 4.64 -3.81 10.47
C THR A 136 4.43 -4.30 11.90
N LYS A 137 5.52 -4.67 12.59
CA LYS A 137 5.55 -5.06 14.01
C LYS A 137 6.35 -4.06 14.81
#